data_AF-A0A0E4CRV8-F1
#
_entry.id   AF-A0A0E4CRV8-F1
#
_cell.length_a   1.000
_cell.length_b   1.000
_cell.length_c   1.000
_cell.angle_alpha   90.00
_cell.angle_beta   90.00
_cell.angle_gamma   90.00
#
_symmetry.space_group_name_H-M   'P 1'
#
loop_
_entity.id
_entity.type
_entity.pdbx_description
1 polymer ?
#
loop_
_entity_poly.entity_id
_entity_poly.type
_entity_poly.pdbx_seq_one_letter_code
_entity_poly.pdbx_strand_id
1 'polypeptide(L)' 'MARYRIQFGKGVEVPDPVANSKLVDTLTVEMQHKDWYLVNSKINEVELRKLIIEEYNLPMKDVVVVSTYLSFRTG' A
#
# COMPACT_ATOMS: atom_id res chain seq x y z
N MET A 1 -11.01 -9.67 0.77
CA MET A 1 -10.04 -8.56 0.91
C MET A 1 -8.69 -9.10 0.54
N ALA A 2 -7.93 -8.37 -0.25
CA ALA A 2 -6.58 -8.79 -0.66
C ALA A 2 -5.54 -8.01 0.14
N ARG A 3 -4.47 -8.71 0.52
CA ARG A 3 -3.33 -8.12 1.23
C ARG A 3 -2.35 -7.56 0.22
N TYR A 4 -1.96 -6.32 0.43
CA TYR A 4 -0.99 -5.62 -0.40
C TYR A 4 0.12 -5.07 0.50
N ARG A 5 1.35 -5.21 0.01
CA ARG A 5 2.51 -4.53 0.55
C ARG A 5 2.76 -3.29 -0.29
N ILE A 6 2.64 -2.13 0.33
CA ILE A 6 2.98 -0.83 -0.28
C ILE A 6 4.39 -0.51 0.16
N GLN A 7 5.33 -0.40 -0.77
CA GLN A 7 6.70 -0.01 -0.51
C GLN A 7 6.99 1.32 -1.20
N PHE A 8 7.64 2.21 -0.47
CA PHE A 8 8.04 3.53 -0.96
C PHE A 8 9.53 3.56 -1.31
N GLY A 9 9.87 4.39 -2.29
CA GLY A 9 11.26 4.64 -2.71
C GLY A 9 12.11 5.25 -1.60
N LYS A 10 13.45 5.11 -1.72
CA LYS A 10 14.38 5.72 -0.77
C LYS A 10 14.34 7.25 -0.90
N GLY A 11 14.11 7.94 0.21
CA GLY A 11 14.04 9.41 0.26
C GLY A 11 12.64 9.98 0.00
N VAL A 12 11.63 9.12 -0.13
CA VAL A 12 10.23 9.51 -0.16
C VAL A 12 9.73 9.61 1.26
N GLU A 13 9.06 10.71 1.61
CA GLU A 13 8.34 10.80 2.87
C GLU A 13 7.19 9.79 2.83
N VAL A 14 7.35 8.72 3.61
CA VAL A 14 6.36 7.66 3.74
C VAL A 14 5.14 8.26 4.42
N PRO A 15 4.04 8.48 3.68
CA PRO A 15 2.90 9.16 4.24
C PRO A 15 2.13 8.20 5.14
N ASP A 16 1.31 8.77 6.03
CA ASP A 16 0.52 7.98 6.96
C ASP A 16 -0.87 7.66 6.34
N PRO A 17 -1.15 6.38 5.99
CA PRO A 17 -2.43 5.97 5.43
C PRO A 17 -3.61 6.06 6.41
N VAL A 18 -3.37 6.07 7.73
CA VAL A 18 -4.48 6.27 8.69
C VAL A 18 -4.87 7.72 8.87
N ALA A 19 -3.98 8.65 8.51
CA ALA A 19 -4.31 10.08 8.47
C ALA A 19 -5.23 10.47 7.30
N ASN A 20 -5.39 9.61 6.29
CA ASN A 20 -6.21 9.88 5.11
C ASN A 20 -7.55 9.16 5.17
N SER A 21 -8.63 9.95 5.27
CA SER A 21 -10.01 9.44 5.35
C SER A 21 -10.44 8.58 4.15
N LYS A 22 -9.90 8.81 2.94
CA LYS A 22 -10.20 7.98 1.76
C LYS A 22 -9.51 6.63 1.83
N LEU A 23 -8.28 6.61 2.34
CA LEU A 23 -7.52 5.37 2.48
C LEU A 23 -8.12 4.51 3.58
N VAL A 24 -8.41 5.04 4.77
CA VAL A 24 -9.01 4.23 5.85
C VAL A 24 -10.37 3.59 5.51
N ASP A 25 -11.15 4.18 4.59
CA ASP A 25 -12.39 3.57 4.11
C ASP A 25 -12.14 2.42 3.13
N THR A 26 -11.08 2.55 2.33
CA THR A 26 -10.74 1.67 1.20
C THR A 26 -9.80 0.53 1.61
N LEU A 27 -8.86 0.82 2.52
CA LEU A 27 -7.83 -0.07 3.02
C LEU A 27 -7.70 0.02 4.54
N THR A 28 -7.21 -1.06 5.14
CA THR A 28 -6.91 -1.15 6.56
C THR A 28 -5.44 -1.49 6.71
N VAL A 29 -4.70 -0.68 7.48
CA VAL A 29 -3.29 -0.95 7.78
C VAL A 29 -3.21 -2.11 8.78
N GLU A 30 -2.56 -3.19 8.39
CA GLU A 30 -2.26 -4.30 9.31
C GLU A 30 -0.89 -4.13 9.96
N MET A 31 0.09 -3.61 9.21
CA MET A 31 1.45 -3.45 9.70
C MET A 31 2.10 -2.22 9.09
N GLN A 32 2.80 -1.46 9.93
CA GLN A 32 3.65 -0.36 9.52
C GLN A 32 5.12 -0.76 9.71
N HIS A 33 5.90 -0.51 8.67
CA HIS A 33 7.35 -0.58 8.71
C HIS A 33 7.94 0.74 8.18
N LYS A 34 9.22 0.97 8.44
CA LYS A 34 9.90 2.23 8.10
C LYS A 34 9.82 2.64 6.62
N ASP A 35 9.78 1.66 5.72
CA ASP A 35 9.82 1.89 4.26
C ASP A 35 8.62 1.24 3.53
N TRP A 36 7.74 0.55 4.25
CA TRP A 36 6.61 -0.16 3.66
C TRP A 36 5.45 -0.36 4.65
N TYR A 37 4.24 -0.50 4.10
CA TYR A 37 3.05 -0.89 4.86
C TYR A 37 2.48 -2.20 4.33
N LEU A 38 1.96 -3.00 5.24
CA LEU A 38 1.05 -4.09 4.91
C LEU A 38 -0.38 -3.57 5.12
N VAL A 39 -1.16 -3.60 4.06
CA VAL A 39 -2.55 -3.15 4.08
C VAL A 39 -3.46 -4.24 3.52
N ASN A 40 -4.64 -4.36 4.11
CA ASN A 40 -5.77 -5.06 3.50
C ASN A 40 -6.56 -4.05 2.67
N SER A 41 -6.73 -4.31 1.39
CA SER A 41 -7.51 -3.43 0.53
C SER A 41 -8.78 -4.13 0.03
N LYS A 42 -9.84 -3.34 -0.13
CA LYS A 42 -11.06 -3.73 -0.83
C LYS A 42 -10.91 -3.60 -2.36
N ILE A 43 -9.93 -2.83 -2.83
CA ILE A 43 -9.65 -2.57 -4.24
C ILE A 43 -8.39 -3.31 -4.72
N ASN A 44 -8.27 -3.46 -6.03
CA ASN A 44 -7.17 -4.17 -6.68
C ASN A 44 -5.84 -3.39 -6.62
N GLU A 45 -4.73 -4.07 -6.90
CA GLU A 45 -3.37 -3.50 -6.88
C GLU A 45 -3.23 -2.21 -7.72
N VAL A 46 -3.78 -2.22 -8.93
CA VAL A 46 -3.69 -1.09 -9.88
C VAL A 46 -4.42 0.14 -9.35
N GLU A 47 -5.63 -0.06 -8.82
CA GLU A 47 -6.46 1.01 -8.25
C GLU A 47 -5.82 1.54 -6.96
N LEU A 48 -5.32 0.63 -6.11
CA LEU A 48 -4.64 0.99 -4.86
C LEU A 48 -3.39 1.84 -5.14
N ARG A 49 -2.61 1.46 -6.15
CA ARG A 49 -1.43 2.21 -6.56
C ARG A 49 -1.79 3.60 -7.06
N LYS A 50 -2.82 3.72 -7.92
CA LYS A 50 -3.29 5.03 -8.40
C LYS A 50 -3.75 5.91 -7.25
N LEU A 51 -4.56 5.37 -6.34
CA LEU A 51 -5.06 6.09 -5.17
C LEU A 51 -3.92 6.67 -4.32
N ILE A 52 -2.88 5.88 -4.04
CA ILE A 52 -1.70 6.33 -3.28
C ILE A 52 -0.92 7.41 -4.05
N ILE A 53 -0.72 7.21 -5.35
CA ILE A 53 -0.04 8.19 -6.21
C ILE A 53 -0.78 9.52 -6.23
N GLU A 54 -2.10 9.50 -6.39
CA GLU A 54 -2.93 10.70 -6.47
C GLU A 54 -3.03 11.41 -5.11
N GLU A 55 -3.30 10.67 -4.03
CA GLU A 55 -3.47 11.27 -2.70
C GLU A 55 -2.18 11.83 -2.12
N TYR A 56 -1.04 11.25 -2.46
CA TYR A 56 0.26 11.68 -1.95
C TYR A 56 1.13 12.39 -2.99
N ASN A 57 0.59 12.62 -4.19
CA ASN A 57 1.28 13.23 -5.32
C ASN A 57 2.68 12.61 -5.57
N LEU A 58 2.76 11.28 -5.44
CA LEU A 58 4.00 10.53 -5.55
C LEU A 58 4.23 10.03 -6.97
N PRO A 59 5.46 10.09 -7.51
CA PRO A 59 5.74 9.55 -8.83
C PRO A 59 5.60 8.02 -8.83
N MET A 60 5.05 7.48 -9.92
CA MET A 60 4.73 6.06 -10.06
C MET A 60 5.93 5.12 -9.81
N LYS A 61 7.15 5.58 -10.12
CA LYS A 61 8.41 4.85 -9.90
C LYS A 61 8.76 4.65 -8.42
N ASP A 62 8.23 5.49 -7.55
CA ASP A 62 8.53 5.54 -6.12
C ASP A 62 7.45 4.84 -5.27
N VAL A 63 6.38 4.34 -5.90
CA VAL A 63 5.32 3.57 -5.25
C VAL A 63 5.25 2.18 -5.87
N VAL A 64 5.61 1.18 -5.06
CA VAL A 64 5.54 -0.24 -5.43
C VAL A 64 4.46 -0.90 -4.58
N VAL A 65 3.42 -1.40 -5.23
CA VAL A 65 2.35 -2.16 -4.57
C VAL A 65 2.49 -3.60 -5.03
N VAL A 66 2.65 -4.53 -4.10
CA VAL A 66 2.77 -5.95 -4.39
C VAL A 66 1.69 -6.70 -3.63
N SER A 67 0.86 -7.45 -4.34
CA SER A 67 -0.05 -8.40 -3.70
C SER A 67 0.72 -9.44 -2.88
N THR A 68 0.46 -9.47 -1.58
CA THR A 68 0.90 -10.55 -0.69
C THR A 68 -0.19 -11.62 -0.72
N TYR A 69 -0.25 -12.36 -1.82
CA TYR A 69 -0.85 -13.68 -1.78
C TYR A 69 0.18 -14.56 -1.06
N LEU A 70 -0.08 -14.87 0.22
CA LEU A 70 0.59 -15.97 0.90
C LEU A 70 0.22 -17.27 0.17
N SER A 71 0.87 -17.53 -0.96
CA SER A 71 1.16 -18.87 -1.40
C SER A 71 2.15 -19.41 -0.37
N PHE A 72 1.63 -19.89 0.77
CA PHE A 72 2.34 -20.92 1.51
C PHE A 72 2.46 -22.09 0.53
N ARG A 73 3.58 -22.16 -0.19
CA ARG A 73 3.99 -23.37 -0.87
C ARG A 73 4.32 -24.34 0.26
N THR A 74 3.31 -25.09 0.71
CA THR A 74 3.48 -26.25 1.57
C THR A 74 4.48 -27.15 0.86
N GLY A 75 5.68 -27.26 1.43
CA GLY A 75 6.68 -28.23 1.02
C GLY A 75 6.24 -29.65 1.36
#